data_AF-A0A7K2U2Y2-F1
#
_entry.id   AF-A0A7K2U2Y2-F1
#
_cell.length_a   1.000
_cell.length_b   1.000
_cell.length_c   1.000
_cell.angle_alpha   90.00
_cell.angle_beta   90.00
_cell.angle_gamma   90.00
#
_symmetry.space_group_name_H-M   'P 1'
#
loop_
_entity.id
_entity.type
_entity.pdbx_description
1 polymer ?
#
loop_
_entity_poly.entity_id
_entity_poly.type
_entity_poly.pdbx_seq_one_letter_code
_entity_poly.pdbx_strand_id
1 'polypeptide(L)' 'MSGLAPVPDAEHKSVPIGSNDDVVRARQLVRALAQQCKLSLVDQTKLVTAASELARNTL' A
#
# COMPACT_ATOMS: atom_id res chain seq x y z
N MET A 1 -19.56 -0.24 -10.96
CA MET A 1 -18.50 0.51 -10.26
C MET A 1 -17.33 0.61 -11.23
N SER A 2 -17.19 1.74 -11.92
CA SER A 2 -16.11 1.92 -12.89
C SER A 2 -14.82 2.13 -12.11
N GLY A 3 -14.00 1.08 -11.99
CA GLY A 3 -12.64 1.22 -11.48
C GLY A 3 -11.91 2.24 -12.36
N LEU A 4 -11.21 3.18 -11.74
CA LEU A 4 -10.35 4.12 -12.45
C LEU A 4 -9.45 3.32 -13.40
N ALA A 5 -9.41 3.69 -14.68
CA ALA A 5 -8.49 3.04 -15.60
C ALA A 5 -7.07 3.12 -15.03
N PRO A 6 -6.27 2.04 -15.10
CA PRO A 6 -4.90 2.06 -14.60
C PRO A 6 -4.15 3.19 -15.29
N VAL A 7 -3.38 3.95 -14.51
CA VAL A 7 -2.53 5.01 -15.06
C VAL A 7 -1.54 4.34 -16.02
N PRO A 8 -1.51 4.71 -17.32
CA PRO A 8 -0.58 4.12 -18.27
C PRO A 8 0.86 4.32 -17.76
N ASP A 9 1.68 3.27 -17.90
CA ASP A 9 3.08 3.19 -17.45
C ASP A 9 3.33 3.17 -15.93
N ALA A 10 2.28 3.10 -15.10
CA ALA A 10 2.44 2.86 -13.67
C ALA A 10 2.75 1.38 -13.39
N GLU A 11 3.88 1.12 -12.72
CA GLU A 11 4.24 -0.24 -12.31
C GLU A 11 3.22 -0.78 -11.29
N HIS A 12 2.51 -1.84 -11.68
CA HIS A 12 1.61 -2.56 -10.79
C HIS A 12 2.34 -3.72 -10.10
N LYS A 13 2.32 -3.72 -8.76
CA LYS A 13 2.91 -4.78 -7.94
C LYS A 13 1.86 -5.40 -7.02
N SER A 14 1.71 -6.72 -7.11
CA SER A 14 0.90 -7.51 -6.17
C SER A 14 1.78 -8.06 -5.04
N VAL A 15 1.25 -8.05 -3.81
CA VAL A 15 1.92 -8.63 -2.63
C VAL A 15 0.95 -9.63 -2.00
N PRO A 16 1.28 -10.94 -1.97
CA PRO A 16 0.47 -11.92 -1.27
C PRO A 16 0.56 -11.69 0.24
N ILE A 17 -0.55 -11.89 0.95
CA ILE A 17 -0.64 -11.78 2.41
C ILE A 17 -1.04 -13.15 2.95
N GLY A 18 -0.11 -13.83 3.64
CA GLY A 18 -0.35 -15.15 4.25
C GLY A 18 0.21 -15.29 5.67
N SER A 19 0.87 -14.24 6.18
CA SER A 19 1.47 -14.20 7.50
C SER A 19 1.52 -12.78 8.06
N ASN A 20 1.74 -12.65 9.37
CA ASN A 20 1.98 -11.35 9.99
C ASN A 20 3.20 -10.61 9.40
N ASP A 21 4.21 -11.33 8.91
CA ASP A 21 5.36 -10.73 8.24
C ASP A 21 4.98 -10.04 6.92
N ASP A 22 3.96 -10.54 6.22
CA ASP A 22 3.44 -9.90 5.01
C ASP A 22 2.79 -8.54 5.31
N VAL A 23 2.16 -8.39 6.48
CA VAL A 23 1.62 -7.10 6.93
C VAL A 23 2.74 -6.08 7.12
N VAL A 24 3.91 -6.51 7.63
CA VAL A 24 5.09 -5.65 7.74
C VAL A 24 5.60 -5.25 6.34
N ARG A 25 5.72 -6.22 5.42
CA ARG A 25 6.13 -5.97 4.03
C ARG A 25 5.19 -5.00 3.32
N ALA A 26 3.87 -5.16 3.47
CA ALA A 26 2.88 -4.28 2.89
C ALA A 26 3.03 -2.83 3.37
N ARG A 27 3.22 -2.62 4.69
CA ARG A 27 3.48 -1.30 5.27
C ARG A 27 4.75 -0.65 4.71
N GLN A 28 5.83 -1.42 4.57
CA GLN A 28 7.09 -0.93 4.02
C GLN A 28 6.95 -0.51 2.55
N LEU A 29 6.26 -1.32 1.73
CA LEU A 29 6.01 -1.00 0.34
C LEU A 29 5.18 0.29 0.19
N VAL A 30 4.08 0.41 0.94
CA VAL A 30 3.22 1.60 0.89
C VAL A 30 3.95 2.84 1.39
N ARG A 31 4.80 2.72 2.43
CA ARG A 31 5.66 3.83 2.87
C ARG A 31 6.60 4.28 1.76
N ALA A 32 7.29 3.35 1.09
CA ALA A 32 8.23 3.66 0.02
C ALA A 32 7.52 4.36 -1.16
N LEU A 33 6.36 3.87 -1.59
CA LEU A 33 5.55 4.49 -2.64
C LEU A 33 5.08 5.89 -2.24
N ALA A 34 4.57 6.07 -1.02
CA ALA A 34 4.12 7.37 -0.53
C ALA A 34 5.26 8.41 -0.46
N GLN A 35 6.49 7.96 -0.15
CA GLN A 35 7.69 8.79 -0.20
C GLN A 35 8.08 9.16 -1.63
N GLN A 36 8.04 8.21 -2.58
CA GLN A 36 8.31 8.48 -4.00
C GLN A 36 7.30 9.51 -4.58
N CYS A 37 6.06 9.44 -4.14
CA CYS A 37 5.01 10.41 -4.46
C CYS A 37 5.15 11.76 -3.71
N LYS A 38 6.18 11.93 -2.87
CA LYS A 38 6.47 13.15 -2.09
C LYS A 38 5.30 13.61 -1.21
N LEU A 39 4.52 12.67 -0.68
CA LEU A 39 3.40 12.99 0.21
C LEU A 39 3.88 13.52 1.56
N SER A 40 3.03 14.29 2.24
CA SER A 40 3.30 14.77 3.59
C SER A 40 3.50 13.59 4.57
N LEU A 41 4.23 13.80 5.66
CA LEU A 41 4.41 12.77 6.69
C LEU A 41 3.07 12.27 7.27
N VAL A 42 2.09 13.18 7.36
CA VAL A 42 0.72 12.86 7.80
C VAL A 42 0.05 11.92 6.81
N ASP A 43 0.11 12.20 5.51
CA ASP A 43 -0.53 11.38 4.48
C ASP A 43 0.18 10.02 4.30
N GLN A 44 1.52 10.00 4.37
CA GLN A 44 2.28 8.75 4.43
C GLN A 44 1.82 7.87 5.60
N THR A 45 1.53 8.46 6.75
CA THR A 45 1.07 7.72 7.93
C THR A 45 -0.35 7.18 7.75
N LYS A 46 -1.27 7.98 7.20
CA LYS A 46 -2.63 7.52 6.87
C LYS A 46 -2.61 6.31 5.93
N LEU A 47 -1.80 6.36 4.87
CA LEU A 47 -1.70 5.26 3.90
C LEU A 47 -1.11 3.99 4.53
N VAL A 48 -0.04 4.11 5.33
CA VAL A 48 0.58 2.96 6.01
C VAL A 48 -0.39 2.32 7.00
N THR A 49 -1.18 3.11 7.74
CA THR A 49 -2.22 2.58 8.64
C THR A 49 -3.30 1.85 7.86
N ALA A 50 -3.86 2.47 6.81
CA ALA A 50 -4.89 1.85 5.98
C ALA A 50 -4.41 0.53 5.36
N ALA A 51 -3.18 0.49 4.84
CA ALA A 51 -2.58 -0.73 4.30
C ALA A 51 -2.43 -1.84 5.35
N SER A 52 -2.08 -1.48 6.59
CA SER A 52 -1.99 -2.45 7.69
C SER A 52 -3.35 -3.05 8.05
N GLU A 53 -4.41 -2.24 8.09
CA GLU A 53 -5.77 -2.74 8.34
C GLU A 53 -6.23 -3.68 7.22
N LEU A 54 -6.03 -3.30 5.96
CA LEU A 54 -6.41 -4.14 4.82
C LEU A 54 -5.64 -5.47 4.80
N ALA A 55 -4.32 -5.43 5.01
CA ALA A 55 -3.50 -6.64 5.07
C ALA A 55 -3.91 -7.54 6.24
N ARG A 56 -4.17 -6.98 7.43
CA ARG A 56 -4.67 -7.77 8.56
C ARG A 56 -6.03 -8.40 8.30
N ASN A 57 -6.94 -7.71 7.63
CA ASN A 57 -8.26 -8.24 7.27
C ASN A 57 -8.18 -9.34 6.20
N THR A 58 -7.02 -9.55 5.57
CA THR A 58 -6.78 -10.61 4.59
C THR A 58 -6.24 -11.89 5.23
N LEU A 59 -5.61 -11.79 6.42
CA LEU A 59 -5.14 -12.94 7.21
C LEU A 59 -6.29 -13.63 7.93
#